data_AF-F7NTN1-F1
#
_entry.id   AF-F7NTN1-F1
#
_cell.length_a   1.000
_cell.length_b   1.000
_cell.length_c   1.000
_cell.angle_alpha   90.00
_cell.angle_beta   90.00
_cell.angle_gamma   90.00
#
_symmetry.space_group_name_H-M   'P 1'
#
loop_
_entity.id
_entity.type
_entity.pdbx_description
1 polymer ?
#
loop_
_entity_poly.entity_id
_entity_poly.type
_entity_poly.pdbx_seq_one_letter_code
_entity_poly.pdbx_strand_id
1 'polypeptide(L)'
;MSVIIQLLEKMGQSSELRYADAEQLAKLMADTDPALIAAVSAGDQHAIETLLGARTNVVCGIHPADQPEQDEPAEPEQEPEQEKISFLNVG
;
A
#
# COMPACT_ATOMS: atom_id res chain seq x y z
N MET A 1 11.62 15.99 10.83
CA MET A 1 11.11 15.34 9.62
C MET A 1 12.11 15.62 8.49
N SER A 2 12.52 14.63 7.69
CA SER A 2 13.58 14.82 6.69
C SER A 2 13.09 15.68 5.52
N VAL A 3 13.94 16.56 4.97
CA VAL A 3 13.60 17.44 3.85
C VAL A 3 13.24 16.64 2.60
N ILE A 4 13.98 15.57 2.31
CA ILE A 4 13.71 14.71 1.15
C ILE A 4 12.38 13.94 1.27
N ILE A 5 12.00 13.53 2.48
CA ILE A 5 10.72 12.84 2.70
C ILE A 5 9.56 13.80 2.42
N GLN A 6 9.63 15.04 2.92
CA GLN A 6 8.62 16.06 2.64
C GLN A 6 8.52 16.41 1.15
N LEU A 7 9.65 16.42 0.44
CA LEU A 7 9.67 16.59 -1.02
C LEU A 7 8.92 15.44 -1.71
N LEU A 8 9.27 14.19 -1.40
CA LEU A 8 8.66 13.01 -2.00
C LEU A 8 7.17 12.88 -1.66
N GLU A 9 6.78 13.23 -0.44
CA GLU A 9 5.37 13.29 -0.02
C GLU A 9 4.59 14.32 -0.82
N LYS A 10 5.11 15.55 -0.97
CA LYS A 10 4.46 16.60 -1.79
C LYS A 10 4.33 16.16 -3.25
N MET A 11 5.36 15.51 -3.79
CA MET A 11 5.34 14.93 -5.14
C MET A 11 4.27 13.85 -5.28
N GLY A 12 4.12 12.96 -4.31
CA GLY A 12 3.12 11.88 -4.35
C GLY A 12 1.68 12.35 -4.14
N GLN A 13 1.49 13.41 -3.33
CA GLN A 13 0.16 13.95 -3.01
C GLN A 13 -0.41 14.87 -4.09
N SER A 14 0.44 15.55 -4.87
CA SER A 14 -0.02 16.51 -5.87
C SER A 14 -0.04 15.93 -7.28
N SER A 15 -1.24 15.70 -7.81
CA SER A 15 -1.43 15.24 -9.19
C SER A 15 -0.90 16.24 -10.23
N GLU A 16 -0.83 17.52 -9.88
CA GLU A 16 -0.32 18.58 -10.76
C GLU A 16 1.18 18.42 -11.04
N LEU A 17 1.93 17.87 -10.07
CA LEU A 17 3.37 17.64 -10.22
C LEU A 17 3.70 16.53 -11.22
N ARG A 18 2.71 15.73 -11.62
CA ARG A 18 2.87 14.71 -12.67
C ARG A 18 3.27 15.30 -14.03
N TYR A 19 2.85 16.53 -14.29
CA TYR A 19 3.14 17.25 -15.54
C TYR A 19 3.95 18.52 -15.28
N ALA A 20 4.60 18.61 -14.12
CA ALA A 20 5.42 19.76 -13.78
C ALA A 20 6.54 19.93 -14.81
N ASP A 21 6.77 21.18 -15.20
CA ASP A 21 7.91 21.54 -16.01
C ASP A 21 9.21 21.58 -15.17
N ALA A 22 10.33 21.79 -15.85
CA ALA A 22 11.64 21.81 -15.20
C ALA A 22 11.79 22.96 -14.18
N GLU A 23 11.13 24.09 -14.40
CA GLU A 23 11.21 25.25 -13.51
C GLU A 23 10.43 24.98 -12.21
N GLN A 24 9.23 24.43 -12.34
CA GLN A 24 8.39 24.02 -11.22
C GLN A 24 9.08 22.94 -10.37
N LEU A 25 9.71 21.97 -11.01
CA LEU A 25 10.45 20.92 -10.31
C LEU A 25 11.69 21.48 -9.60
N ALA A 26 12.46 22.36 -10.26
CA ALA A 26 13.61 23.02 -9.65
C ALA A 26 13.21 23.85 -8.42
N LYS A 27 12.09 24.56 -8.48
CA LYS A 27 11.55 25.31 -7.35
C LYS A 27 11.15 24.40 -6.20
N LEU A 28 10.56 23.25 -6.49
CA LEU A 28 10.16 22.27 -5.49
C LEU A 28 11.38 21.65 -4.77
N MET A 29 12.48 21.47 -5.50
CA MET A 29 13.71 20.84 -5.01
C MET A 29 14.72 21.84 -4.41
N ALA A 30 14.44 23.15 -4.44
CA ALA A 30 15.40 24.20 -4.11
C ALA A 30 16.04 24.07 -2.72
N ASP A 31 15.30 23.55 -1.74
CA ASP A 31 15.77 23.37 -0.37
C ASP A 31 16.41 21.99 -0.11
N THR A 32 16.53 21.15 -1.14
CA THR A 32 17.06 19.79 -1.04
C THR A 32 18.49 19.71 -1.56
N ASP A 33 19.35 19.00 -0.84
CA ASP A 33 20.74 18.77 -1.25
C ASP A 33 20.80 18.12 -2.65
N PRO A 34 21.49 18.73 -3.62
CA PRO A 34 21.67 18.17 -4.96
C PRO A 34 22.27 16.76 -4.97
N ALA A 35 23.15 16.43 -4.02
CA ALA A 35 23.72 15.07 -3.91
C ALA A 35 22.64 14.06 -3.53
N LEU A 36 21.70 14.46 -2.66
CA LEU A 36 20.59 13.62 -2.24
C LEU A 36 19.56 13.45 -3.35
N ILE A 37 19.27 14.51 -4.11
CA ILE A 37 18.47 14.43 -5.34
C ILE A 37 19.07 13.41 -6.31
N ALA A 38 20.37 13.51 -6.60
CA ALA A 38 21.05 12.63 -7.53
C ALA A 38 20.99 11.16 -7.07
N ALA A 39 21.22 10.92 -5.78
CA ALA A 39 21.14 9.58 -5.20
C ALA A 39 19.71 8.99 -5.32
N VAL A 40 18.67 9.79 -5.05
CA VAL A 40 17.27 9.38 -5.21
C VAL A 40 16.93 9.11 -6.67
N SER A 41 17.32 9.98 -7.59
CA SER A 41 17.08 9.79 -9.03
C SER A 41 17.77 8.55 -9.59
N ALA A 42 18.96 8.20 -9.07
CA ALA A 42 19.70 7.01 -9.46
C ALA A 42 19.19 5.73 -8.75
N GLY A 43 18.34 5.85 -7.73
CA GLY A 43 17.95 4.73 -6.88
C GLY A 43 19.10 4.16 -6.04
N ASP A 44 20.14 4.96 -5.79
CA ASP A 44 21.34 4.53 -5.05
C ASP A 44 21.05 4.52 -3.54
N GLN A 45 20.57 3.37 -3.07
CA GLN A 45 20.24 3.17 -1.66
C GLN A 45 21.44 3.46 -0.74
N HIS A 46 22.66 3.08 -1.12
CA HIS A 46 23.82 3.24 -0.26
C HIS A 46 24.21 4.72 -0.12
N ALA A 47 24.15 5.48 -1.21
CA ALA A 47 24.34 6.92 -1.18
C ALA A 47 23.25 7.62 -0.37
N ILE A 48 21.98 7.22 -0.52
CA ILE A 48 20.86 7.76 0.27
C ILE A 48 21.08 7.50 1.78
N GLU A 49 21.42 6.26 2.16
CA GLU A 49 21.68 5.89 3.56
C GLU A 49 22.84 6.70 4.14
N THR A 50 23.92 6.87 3.36
CA THR A 50 25.11 7.63 3.78
C THR A 50 24.77 9.11 3.98
N LEU A 51 24.10 9.74 3.01
CA LEU A 51 23.73 11.16 3.07
C LEU A 51 22.71 11.46 4.17
N LEU A 52 21.80 10.53 4.45
CA LEU A 52 20.82 10.64 5.52
C LEU A 52 21.38 10.25 6.90
N GLY A 53 22.62 9.77 6.98
CA GLY A 53 23.20 9.25 8.22
C GLY A 53 22.40 8.09 8.80
N ALA A 54 21.74 7.31 7.93
CA ALA A 54 20.93 6.17 8.34
C ALA A 54 21.85 5.13 8.99
N ARG A 55 21.68 4.92 10.30
CA ARG A 55 22.31 3.79 10.99
C ARG A 55 21.54 2.55 10.55
N THR A 56 22.24 1.67 9.83
CA THR A 56 21.70 0.47 9.20
C THR A 56 20.72 -0.30 10.10
N ASN A 57 19.63 -0.79 9.50
CA ASN A 57 18.53 -1.61 10.05
C ASN A 57 17.28 -0.89 10.58
N VAL A 58 16.57 -0.14 9.73
CA VAL A 58 15.14 0.11 9.94
C VAL A 58 14.35 -0.92 9.13
N VAL A 59 13.68 -1.84 9.82
CA VAL A 59 12.80 -2.85 9.22
C VAL A 59 11.35 -2.47 9.52
N CYS A 60 10.54 -2.27 8.48
CA CYS A 60 9.09 -2.21 8.62
C CYS A 60 8.54 -3.63 8.56
N GLY A 61 8.39 -4.28 9.71
CA GLY A 61 7.69 -5.55 9.81
C GLY A 61 6.18 -5.35 9.62
N ILE A 62 5.59 -6.07 8.67
CA ILE A 62 4.13 -6.16 8.56
C ILE A 62 3.70 -7.34 9.42
N HIS A 63 2.94 -7.07 10.50
CA HIS A 63 2.28 -8.12 11.26
C HIS A 63 0.91 -8.38 10.62
N PRO A 64 0.60 -9.62 10.19
CA PRO A 64 -0.75 -9.93 9.71
C PRO A 64 -1.76 -9.68 10.82
N ALA A 65 -2.93 -9.15 10.47
CA ALA A 65 -4.02 -9.04 11.42
C ALA A 65 -4.45 -10.45 11.89
N ASP A 66 -4.86 -10.57 13.15
CA ASP A 66 -5.49 -11.78 13.65
C ASP A 66 -6.69 -12.13 12.77
N GLN A 67 -6.87 -13.43 12.45
CA GLN A 67 -8.04 -13.86 11.71
C GLN A 67 -9.29 -13.55 12.56
N PRO A 68 -10.33 -12.93 11.97
CA PRO A 68 -11.59 -12.76 12.68
C PRO A 68 -12.09 -14.15 13.12
N GLU A 69 -12.56 -14.25 14.36
CA GLU A 69 -13.27 -15.44 14.84
C GLU A 69 -14.40 -15.70 13.82
N GLN A 70 -14.35 -16.86 13.16
CA GLN A 70 -15.45 -17.28 12.29
C GLN A 70 -16.63 -17.54 13.21
N ASP A 71 -17.67 -16.70 13.14
CA ASP A 71 -18.97 -17.02 13.69
C ASP A 71 -19.38 -18.38 13.13
N GLU A 72 -19.56 -19.38 14.01
CA GLU A 72 -20.05 -20.69 13.61
C GLU A 72 -21.36 -20.50 12.84
N PRO A 73 -21.54 -21.13 11.66
CA PRO A 73 -22.77 -21.02 10.91
C PRO A 73 -23.94 -21.47 11.80
N ALA A 74 -24.93 -20.61 11.98
CA ALA A 74 -26.15 -20.96 12.67
C ALA A 74 -26.74 -22.25 12.06
N GLU A 75 -27.07 -23.23 12.90
CA GLU A 75 -27.66 -24.50 12.46
C GLU A 75 -28.92 -24.22 11.62
N PRO A 76 -29.08 -24.89 10.46
CA PRO A 76 -30.25 -24.69 9.62
C PRO A 76 -31.50 -25.18 10.36
N GLU A 77 -32.50 -24.30 10.49
CA GLU A 77 -33.83 -24.67 10.97
C GLU A 77 -34.40 -25.78 10.06
N GLN A 78 -34.76 -26.92 10.65
CA GLN A 78 -35.34 -28.05 9.92
C GLN A 78 -36.75 -27.70 9.44
N GLU A 79 -36.94 -27.56 8.12
CA GLU A 79 -38.28 -27.53 7.52
C GLU A 79 -38.96 -28.91 7.67
N PRO A 80 -40.24 -28.98 8.07
CA PRO A 80 -40.93 -30.26 8.23
C PRO A 80 -41.18 -30.95 6.89
N GLU A 81 -40.82 -32.22 6.81
CA GLU A 81 -41.04 -33.11 5.66
C GLU A 81 -42.52 -33.14 5.24
N GLN A 82 -42.82 -32.79 3.99
CA GLN A 82 -44.09 -33.15 3.36
C GLN A 82 -43.92 -34.36 2.44
N GLU A 83 -44.75 -35.35 2.73
CA GLU A 83 -44.80 -36.69 2.17
C GLU A 83 -44.99 -36.74 0.65
N LYS A 84 -44.37 -37.79 0.09
CA LYS A 84 -44.43 -38.29 -1.29
C LYS A 84 -45.85 -38.39 -1.85
N ILE A 85 -46.02 -38.02 -3.12
CA ILE A 85 -46.92 -38.76 -4.01
C ILE A 85 -46.21 -39.07 -5.33
N SER A 86 -45.88 -40.35 -5.50
CA SER A 86 -45.41 -40.98 -6.72
C SER A 86 -46.55 -41.13 -7.72
N PHE A 87 -46.36 -40.67 -8.96
CA PHE A 87 -47.11 -41.18 -10.11
C PHE A 87 -46.15 -41.73 -11.15
N LEU A 88 -46.47 -42.95 -11.58
CA LEU A 88 -45.65 -43.91 -12.31
C LEU A 88 -45.31 -43.44 -13.74
N ASN A 89 -44.10 -43.82 -14.19
CA ASN A 89 -43.79 -44.05 -15.60
C ASN A 89 -44.68 -45.16 -16.17
N VAL A 90 -45.38 -44.89 -17.29
CA VAL A 90 -45.78 -45.90 -18.30
C VAL A 90 -45.88 -45.21 -19.66
N GLY A 91 -45.11 -45.70 -20.65
CA GLY A 91 -45.29 -45.43 -22.08
C GLY A 91 -44.04 -44.97 -22.80
#